data_AF-A0A1N6Z629-F1
#
_entry.id   AF-A0A1N6Z629-F1
#
_cell.length_a   1.000
_cell.length_b   1.000
_cell.length_c   1.000
_cell.angle_alpha   90.00
_cell.angle_beta   90.00
_cell.angle_gamma   90.00
#
_symmetry.space_group_name_H-M   'P 1'
#
loop_
_entity.id
_entity.type
_entity.pdbx_description
1 polymer ?
#
loop_
_entity_poly.entity_id
_entity_poly.type
_entity_poly.pdbx_seq_one_letter_code
_entity_poly.pdbx_strand_id
1 'polypeptide(L)'
;MVTESNDRGQVILIGAITLAFIILGIVIVFNGVLFTETISAGDTSQSAATADKVEQEVVNGVACSIVYDSDPDSFASSYQNSTAESNSAVVNVDVINSDESSANVTITYDSADLSYSQTRNITDTADQCPEES
;
A
#
# COMPACT_ATOMS: atom_id res chain seq x y z
N MET A 1 64.05 -20.89 31.24
CA MET A 1 62.65 -20.64 31.63
C MET A 1 62.15 -19.53 30.74
N VAL A 2 61.45 -19.87 29.65
CA VAL A 2 60.93 -18.91 28.67
C VAL A 2 59.44 -19.21 28.51
N THR A 3 58.62 -18.44 29.20
CA THR A 3 57.15 -18.45 29.11
C THR A 3 56.67 -17.01 29.19
N GLU A 4 57.13 -16.17 28.26
CA GLU A 4 56.71 -14.75 28.21
C GLU A 4 56.14 -14.36 26.83
N SER A 5 56.20 -15.27 25.84
CA SER A 5 55.70 -15.05 24.48
C SER A 5 54.26 -15.55 24.24
N ASN A 6 53.76 -16.49 25.05
CA ASN A 6 52.41 -17.05 24.88
C ASN A 6 51.29 -16.14 25.42
N ASP A 7 51.61 -15.23 26.32
CA ASP A 7 50.63 -14.38 27.01
C ASP A 7 50.07 -13.29 26.07
N ARG A 8 50.95 -12.69 25.26
CA ARG A 8 50.54 -11.70 24.24
C ARG A 8 49.74 -12.34 23.10
N GLY A 9 50.06 -13.59 22.74
CA GLY A 9 49.32 -14.34 21.72
C GLY A 9 47.90 -14.68 22.16
N GLN A 10 47.71 -15.07 23.42
CA GLN A 10 46.38 -15.31 23.98
C GLN A 10 45.53 -14.04 24.05
N VAL A 11 46.13 -12.91 24.43
CA VAL A 11 45.44 -11.61 24.44
C VAL A 11 44.97 -11.21 23.04
N ILE A 12 45.79 -11.44 22.00
CA ILE A 12 45.39 -11.19 20.61
C ILE A 12 44.26 -12.14 20.19
N LEU A 13 44.32 -13.42 20.57
CA LEU A 13 43.29 -14.40 20.24
C LEU A 13 41.94 -14.02 20.86
N ILE A 14 41.93 -13.66 22.14
CA ILE A 14 40.73 -13.20 22.86
C ILE A 14 40.21 -11.89 22.26
N GLY A 15 41.10 -10.97 21.88
CA GLY A 15 40.74 -9.74 21.18
C GLY A 15 40.08 -10.00 19.82
N ALA A 16 40.61 -10.93 19.03
CA ALA A 16 40.05 -11.27 17.73
C ALA A 16 38.67 -11.92 17.83
N ILE A 17 38.47 -12.83 18.79
CA ILE A 17 37.19 -13.51 19.02
C ILE A 17 36.12 -12.51 19.48
N THR A 18 36.46 -11.63 20.42
CA THR A 18 35.53 -10.59 20.89
C THR A 18 35.14 -9.62 19.77
N LEU A 19 36.11 -9.19 18.96
CA LEU A 19 35.85 -8.31 17.82
C LEU A 19 34.97 -9.00 16.77
N ALA A 20 35.19 -10.29 16.49
CA ALA A 20 34.35 -11.06 15.57
C ALA A 20 32.89 -11.14 16.02
N PHE A 21 32.63 -11.37 17.32
CA PHE A 21 31.26 -11.38 17.85
C PHE A 21 30.60 -10.01 17.81
N ILE A 22 31.36 -8.93 18.05
CA ILE A 22 30.84 -7.55 17.90
C ILE A 22 30.41 -7.29 16.46
N ILE A 23 31.26 -7.60 15.48
CA ILE A 23 30.92 -7.44 14.06
C ILE A 23 29.71 -8.29 13.69
N LEU A 24 29.67 -9.55 14.11
CA LEU A 24 28.56 -10.46 13.81
C LEU A 24 27.24 -9.96 14.43
N GLY A 25 27.27 -9.45 15.66
CA GLY A 25 26.12 -8.83 16.31
C GLY A 25 25.63 -7.58 15.56
N ILE A 26 26.55 -6.71 15.13
CA ILE A 26 26.23 -5.53 14.33
C ILE A 26 25.58 -5.92 13.00
N VAL A 27 26.11 -6.94 12.31
CA VAL A 27 25.55 -7.44 11.04
C VAL A 27 24.14 -8.01 11.24
N ILE A 28 23.89 -8.75 12.32
CA ILE A 28 22.54 -9.25 12.64
C ILE A 28 21.58 -8.12 12.95
N VAL A 29 22.01 -7.11 13.71
CA VAL A 29 21.16 -5.94 14.03
C VAL A 29 20.86 -5.15 12.76
N PHE A 30 21.86 -4.85 11.92
CA PHE A 30 21.62 -4.13 10.67
C PHE A 30 20.75 -4.94 9.70
N ASN A 31 21.01 -6.24 9.52
CA ASN A 31 20.14 -7.05 8.66
C ASN A 31 18.73 -7.22 9.25
N GLY A 32 18.57 -7.31 10.57
CA GLY A 32 17.26 -7.40 11.23
C GLY A 32 16.48 -6.08 11.18
N VAL A 33 17.15 -4.95 11.36
CA VAL A 33 16.56 -3.60 11.19
C VAL A 33 16.22 -3.36 9.73
N LEU A 34 17.12 -3.65 8.79
CA LEU A 34 16.83 -3.51 7.36
C LEU A 34 15.69 -4.43 6.89
N PHE A 35 15.53 -5.62 7.48
CA PHE A 35 14.41 -6.51 7.20
C PHE A 35 13.08 -5.95 7.73
N THR A 36 13.09 -5.16 8.81
CA THR A 36 11.89 -4.49 9.34
C THR A 36 11.59 -3.16 8.65
N GLU A 37 12.61 -2.43 8.17
CA GLU A 37 12.43 -1.22 7.35
C GLU A 37 11.97 -1.56 5.91
N THR A 38 12.46 -2.65 5.31
CA THR A 38 12.08 -3.05 3.95
C THR A 38 10.63 -3.55 3.88
N ILE A 39 10.13 -4.23 4.92
CA ILE A 39 8.72 -4.67 4.96
C ILE A 39 7.79 -3.44 4.98
N SER A 40 8.06 -2.44 5.81
CA SER A 40 7.23 -1.22 5.87
C SER A 40 7.24 -0.42 4.55
N ALA A 41 8.38 -0.34 3.86
CA ALA A 41 8.46 0.29 2.54
C ALA A 41 7.74 -0.53 1.44
N GLY A 42 7.77 -1.86 1.55
CA GLY A 42 7.03 -2.78 0.68
C GLY A 42 5.52 -2.69 0.87
N ASP A 43 5.06 -2.64 2.12
CA ASP A 43 3.64 -2.55 2.50
C ASP A 43 3.04 -1.19 2.11
N THR A 44 3.80 -0.10 2.23
CA THR A 44 3.38 1.23 1.76
C THR A 44 3.27 1.25 0.22
N SER A 45 4.24 0.65 -0.49
CA SER A 45 4.21 0.58 -1.96
C SER A 45 3.06 -0.30 -2.46
N GLN A 46 2.76 -1.39 -1.75
CA GLN A 46 1.62 -2.27 -2.06
C GLN A 46 0.28 -1.61 -1.74
N SER A 47 0.20 -0.83 -0.65
CA SER A 47 -0.99 -0.04 -0.30
C SER A 47 -1.28 1.02 -1.35
N ALA A 48 -0.25 1.72 -1.85
CA ALA A 48 -0.40 2.66 -2.96
C ALA A 48 -0.90 1.97 -4.26
N ALA A 49 -0.32 0.83 -4.62
CA ALA A 49 -0.78 0.08 -5.80
C ALA A 49 -2.23 -0.45 -5.66
N THR A 50 -2.64 -0.79 -4.43
CA THR A 50 -4.03 -1.18 -4.14
C THR A 50 -4.98 0.01 -4.25
N ALA A 51 -4.60 1.16 -3.70
CA ALA A 51 -5.33 2.41 -3.81
C ALA A 51 -5.54 2.81 -5.28
N ASP A 52 -4.49 2.77 -6.10
CA ASP A 52 -4.58 3.08 -7.54
C ASP A 52 -5.59 2.17 -8.26
N LYS A 53 -5.64 0.88 -7.89
CA LYS A 53 -6.61 -0.06 -8.47
C LYS A 53 -8.04 0.19 -8.04
N VAL A 54 -8.25 0.46 -6.76
CA VAL A 54 -9.57 0.84 -6.21
C VAL A 54 -10.09 2.08 -6.91
N GLU A 55 -9.22 3.08 -7.07
CA GLU A 55 -9.59 4.31 -7.78
C GLU A 55 -9.99 4.03 -9.22
N GLN A 56 -9.22 3.21 -9.94
CA GLN A 56 -9.56 2.83 -11.31
C GLN A 56 -10.88 2.06 -11.38
N GLU A 57 -11.15 1.16 -10.43
CA GLU A 57 -12.39 0.39 -10.37
C GLU A 57 -13.61 1.29 -10.11
N VAL A 58 -13.50 2.23 -9.17
CA VAL A 58 -14.56 3.22 -8.89
C VAL A 58 -14.79 4.12 -10.09
N VAL A 59 -13.72 4.62 -10.72
CA VAL A 59 -13.83 5.48 -11.90
C VAL A 59 -14.53 4.74 -13.05
N ASN A 60 -14.13 3.51 -13.32
CA ASN A 60 -14.75 2.70 -14.39
C ASN A 60 -16.19 2.35 -14.06
N GLY A 61 -16.48 1.95 -12.82
CA GLY A 61 -17.83 1.60 -12.40
C GLY A 61 -18.80 2.77 -12.50
N VAL A 62 -18.40 3.96 -12.04
CA VAL A 62 -19.21 5.17 -12.19
C VAL A 62 -19.35 5.58 -13.65
N ALA A 63 -18.26 5.51 -14.44
CA ALA A 63 -18.33 5.81 -15.88
C ALA A 63 -19.35 4.90 -16.58
N CYS A 64 -19.37 3.61 -16.25
CA CYS A 64 -20.35 2.68 -16.78
C CYS A 64 -21.76 2.93 -16.26
N SER A 65 -21.91 3.39 -15.01
CA SER A 65 -23.22 3.80 -14.52
C SER A 65 -23.81 4.93 -15.37
N ILE A 66 -22.99 5.91 -15.76
CA ILE A 66 -23.39 7.01 -16.66
C ILE A 66 -23.77 6.47 -18.05
N VAL A 67 -22.95 5.59 -18.65
CA VAL A 67 -23.21 4.99 -19.98
C VAL A 67 -24.54 4.25 -20.03
N TYR A 68 -24.85 3.48 -18.99
CA TYR A 68 -26.06 2.67 -18.92
C TYR A 68 -27.28 3.43 -18.36
N ASP A 69 -27.19 4.76 -18.20
CA ASP A 69 -28.25 5.60 -17.60
C ASP A 69 -28.73 5.04 -16.25
N SER A 70 -27.78 4.57 -15.45
CA SER A 70 -28.01 4.00 -14.14
C SER A 70 -27.46 4.92 -13.05
N ASP A 71 -28.06 4.84 -11.87
CA ASP A 71 -27.76 5.77 -10.78
C ASP A 71 -26.34 5.54 -10.22
N PRO A 72 -25.39 6.49 -10.40
CA PRO A 72 -24.02 6.34 -9.90
C PRO A 72 -23.96 6.30 -8.36
N ASP A 73 -24.93 6.87 -7.65
CA ASP A 73 -25.04 6.77 -6.20
C ASP A 73 -25.36 5.34 -5.74
N SER A 74 -26.16 4.62 -6.53
CA SER A 74 -26.44 3.20 -6.28
C SER A 74 -25.20 2.33 -6.46
N PHE A 75 -24.36 2.63 -7.47
CA PHE A 75 -23.07 1.95 -7.62
C PHE A 75 -22.14 2.27 -6.45
N ALA A 76 -21.99 3.55 -6.12
CA ALA A 76 -21.14 4.01 -5.04
C ALA A 76 -21.47 3.34 -3.71
N SER A 77 -22.75 3.33 -3.31
CA SER A 77 -23.20 2.69 -2.08
C SER A 77 -22.99 1.17 -2.06
N SER A 78 -23.24 0.48 -3.18
CA SER A 78 -22.98 -0.95 -3.33
C SER A 78 -21.49 -1.27 -3.20
N TYR A 79 -20.64 -0.47 -3.87
CA TYR A 79 -19.19 -0.60 -3.83
C TYR A 79 -18.63 -0.40 -2.42
N GLN A 80 -19.08 0.64 -1.72
CA GLN A 80 -18.72 0.92 -0.33
C GLN A 80 -19.07 -0.26 0.59
N ASN A 81 -20.28 -0.82 0.45
CA ASN A 81 -20.72 -1.95 1.27
C ASN A 81 -19.88 -3.21 1.00
N SER A 82 -19.61 -3.52 -0.27
CA SER A 82 -18.75 -4.64 -0.66
C SER A 82 -17.32 -4.49 -0.12
N THR A 83 -16.80 -3.26 -0.13
CA THR A 83 -15.45 -2.96 0.32
C THR A 83 -15.32 -3.01 1.83
N ALA A 84 -16.33 -2.53 2.56
CA ALA A 84 -16.38 -2.61 4.02
C ALA A 84 -16.40 -4.07 4.53
N GLU A 85 -17.02 -4.99 3.78
CA GLU A 85 -17.07 -6.41 4.12
C GLU A 85 -15.79 -7.17 3.70
N SER A 86 -15.10 -6.73 2.65
CA SER A 86 -14.05 -7.53 2.00
C SER A 86 -12.62 -7.05 2.24
N ASN A 87 -12.42 -5.76 2.52
CA ASN A 87 -11.09 -5.14 2.53
C ASN A 87 -10.72 -4.56 3.90
N SER A 88 -9.42 -4.53 4.20
CA SER A 88 -8.87 -3.87 5.40
C SER A 88 -8.76 -2.34 5.23
N ALA A 89 -9.36 -1.78 4.19
CA ALA A 89 -9.38 -0.36 3.88
C ALA A 89 -10.82 0.11 3.69
N VAL A 90 -11.15 1.24 4.28
CA VAL A 90 -12.44 1.90 4.11
C VAL A 90 -12.37 2.72 2.84
N VAL A 91 -13.28 2.44 1.90
CA VAL A 91 -13.44 3.25 0.70
C VAL A 91 -14.79 3.94 0.79
N ASN A 92 -14.77 5.27 0.75
CA ASN A 92 -15.96 6.10 0.68
C ASN A 92 -15.99 6.79 -0.68
N VAL A 93 -17.10 6.61 -1.40
CA VAL A 93 -17.33 7.14 -2.75
C VAL A 93 -18.54 8.06 -2.68
N ASP A 94 -18.33 9.36 -2.82
CA ASP A 94 -19.38 10.38 -2.72
C ASP A 94 -19.60 11.04 -4.08
N VAL A 95 -20.80 10.94 -4.62
CA VAL A 95 -21.17 11.57 -5.91
C VAL A 95 -21.72 12.97 -5.60
N ILE A 96 -20.96 14.01 -5.95
CA ILE A 96 -21.33 15.39 -5.60
C ILE A 96 -22.32 15.95 -6.63
N ASN A 97 -22.03 15.74 -7.90
CA ASN A 97 -22.90 16.14 -9.01
C ASN A 97 -22.78 15.10 -10.12
N SER A 98 -23.91 14.75 -10.70
CA SER A 98 -24.01 13.87 -11.87
C SER A 98 -24.86 14.54 -12.93
N ASP A 99 -24.28 14.73 -14.10
CA ASP A 99 -24.93 15.13 -15.35
C ASP A 99 -25.05 13.91 -16.27
N GLU A 100 -25.80 14.04 -17.38
CA GLU A 100 -26.02 12.93 -18.33
C GLU A 100 -24.74 12.39 -19.01
N SER A 101 -23.61 13.08 -18.88
CA SER A 101 -22.33 12.68 -19.50
C SER A 101 -21.12 12.84 -18.60
N SER A 102 -21.31 13.27 -17.35
CA SER A 102 -20.19 13.40 -16.40
C SER A 102 -20.65 13.38 -14.96
N ALA A 103 -19.82 12.83 -14.07
CA ALA A 103 -20.03 12.89 -12.62
C ALA A 103 -18.78 13.40 -11.90
N ASN A 104 -18.96 14.29 -10.94
CA ASN A 104 -17.91 14.64 -9.98
C ASN A 104 -18.03 13.72 -8.77
N VAL A 105 -17.01 12.89 -8.58
CA VAL A 105 -16.96 11.89 -7.52
C VAL A 105 -15.77 12.14 -6.61
N THR A 106 -16.01 12.14 -5.31
CA THR A 106 -14.96 12.17 -4.29
C THR A 106 -14.72 10.77 -3.77
N ILE A 107 -13.50 10.29 -3.99
CA ILE A 107 -13.03 8.98 -3.54
C ILE A 107 -12.15 9.23 -2.34
N THR A 108 -12.52 8.64 -1.20
CA THR A 108 -11.73 8.65 0.02
C THR A 108 -11.33 7.23 0.33
N TYR A 109 -10.02 7.00 0.39
CA TYR A 109 -9.43 5.72 0.73
C TYR A 109 -8.73 5.88 2.08
N ASP A 110 -9.08 5.04 3.04
CA ASP A 110 -8.51 5.06 4.38
C ASP A 110 -8.10 3.65 4.80
N SER A 111 -6.80 3.39 4.85
CA SER A 111 -6.21 2.15 5.35
C SER A 111 -5.29 2.42 6.54
N ALA A 112 -4.76 1.36 7.16
CA ALA A 112 -3.83 1.50 8.29
C ALA A 112 -2.53 2.25 7.92
N ASP A 113 -2.15 2.22 6.65
CA ASP A 113 -0.85 2.69 6.16
C ASP A 113 -0.97 3.90 5.20
N LEU A 114 -2.14 4.11 4.59
CA LEU A 114 -2.37 5.14 3.59
C LEU A 114 -3.79 5.72 3.71
N SER A 115 -3.88 7.05 3.79
CA SER A 115 -5.16 7.77 3.79
C SER A 115 -5.09 8.92 2.79
N TYR A 116 -6.04 8.97 1.86
CA TYR A 116 -6.17 10.09 0.92
C TYR A 116 -7.63 10.32 0.51
N SER A 117 -7.90 11.54 0.06
CA SER A 117 -9.20 11.94 -0.48
C SER A 117 -8.98 12.77 -1.73
N GLN A 118 -9.68 12.43 -2.81
CA GLN A 118 -9.57 13.14 -4.07
C GLN A 118 -10.91 13.21 -4.79
N THR A 119 -11.21 14.40 -5.33
CA THR A 119 -12.34 14.60 -6.23
C THR A 119 -11.89 14.47 -7.68
N ARG A 120 -12.55 13.62 -8.45
CA ARG A 120 -12.33 13.38 -9.88
C ARG A 120 -13.59 13.74 -10.65
N ASN A 121 -13.40 14.36 -11.81
CA ASN A 121 -14.44 14.47 -12.81
C ASN A 121 -14.35 13.24 -13.72
N ILE A 122 -15.39 12.43 -13.71
CA ILE A 122 -15.54 11.22 -14.52
C ILE A 122 -16.44 11.59 -15.68
N THR A 123 -15.98 11.37 -16.90
CA THR A 123 -16.76 11.58 -18.12
C THR A 123 -17.21 10.25 -18.68
N ASP A 124 -18.29 10.26 -19.45
CA ASP A 124 -18.70 9.10 -20.26
C ASP A 124 -17.54 8.70 -21.20
N THR A 125 -16.94 7.55 -20.89
CA THR A 125 -16.03 6.85 -21.79
C THR A 125 -16.59 5.45 -22.01
N ALA A 126 -17.57 5.36 -22.93
CA ALA A 126 -18.16 4.11 -23.41
C ALA A 126 -17.14 3.02 -23.79
N ASP A 127 -15.90 3.39 -24.16
CA ASP A 127 -14.81 2.46 -24.49
C ASP A 127 -14.33 1.60 -23.30
N GLN A 128 -14.69 1.93 -22.05
CA GLN A 128 -14.21 1.25 -20.85
C GLN A 128 -15.21 0.28 -20.21
N CYS A 129 -16.43 0.19 -20.76
CA CYS A 129 -17.48 -0.65 -20.22
C CYS A 129 -17.57 -1.94 -21.02
N PRO A 130 -17.46 -3.12 -20.39
CA PRO A 130 -17.75 -4.36 -21.09
C PRO A 130 -19.20 -4.29 -21.58
N GLU A 131 -19.41 -4.54 -22.87
CA GLU A 131 -20.77 -4.68 -23.41
C GLU A 131 -21.49 -5.79 -22.65
N GLU A 132 -22.66 -5.49 -22.11
CA GLU A 132 -23.50 -6.45 -21.40
C GLU A 132 -23.69 -7.72 -22.26
N SER A 133 -23.28 -8.88 -21.72
CA SER A 133 -23.43 -10.20 -22.36
C SER A 133 -24.70 -10.91 -21.93
#